data_AF-A0A2I1H9X4-F1
#
_entry.id   AF-A0A2I1H9X4-F1
#
_cell.length_a   1.000
_cell.length_b   1.000
_cell.length_c   1.000
_cell.angle_alpha   90.00
_cell.angle_beta   90.00
_cell.angle_gamma   90.00
#
_symmetry.space_group_name_H-M   'P 1'
#
loop_
_entity.id
_entity.type
_entity.pdbx_description
1 polymer ?
#
loop_
_entity_poly.entity_id
_entity_poly.type
_entity_poly.pdbx_seq_one_letter_code
_entity_poly.pdbx_strand_id
1 'polypeptide(L)'
;MKHIVLTIILFLIFFKTFALKSSVNCDDIYFDSAEGIKFLANHQVELTISGPHKVESPGNFTCCLQQGPMMVGNYKFSKGGTTIYTVLSDVTWENGYNMGNILDANNCLSKIWGKYFDCNTIYEGQYEYTRVDNYDPTKFPSPGEAIGLEFTVYAHCFNQCETICLKSCDFVTGISYDPPPPPK
;
A
#
# COMPACT_ATOMS: atom_id res chain seq x y z
N MET A 1 -28.42 26.73 4.72
CA MET A 1 -27.97 25.52 5.45
C MET A 1 -28.11 24.23 4.64
N LYS A 2 -29.27 23.91 4.03
CA LYS A 2 -29.46 22.66 3.26
C LYS A 2 -28.48 22.48 2.08
N HIS A 3 -28.18 23.56 1.34
CA HIS A 3 -27.22 23.49 0.22
C HIS A 3 -25.76 23.30 0.66
N ILE A 4 -25.35 23.91 1.77
CA ILE A 4 -23.99 23.73 2.33
C ILE A 4 -23.78 22.27 2.75
N VAL A 5 -24.77 21.67 3.41
CA VAL A 5 -24.73 20.26 3.81
C VAL A 5 -24.69 19.36 2.58
N LEU A 6 -25.49 19.64 1.55
CA LEU A 6 -25.46 18.89 0.29
C LEU A 6 -24.11 19.00 -0.42
N THR A 7 -23.51 20.19 -0.48
CA THR A 7 -22.18 20.41 -1.04
C THR A 7 -21.11 19.67 -0.25
N ILE A 8 -21.14 19.71 1.09
CA ILE A 8 -20.21 18.95 1.93
C ILE A 8 -20.39 17.44 1.72
N ILE A 9 -21.62 16.94 1.64
CA ILE A 9 -21.89 15.52 1.39
C ILE A 9 -21.40 15.10 -0.01
N LEU A 10 -21.69 15.89 -1.05
CA LEU A 10 -21.18 15.65 -2.41
C LEU A 10 -19.65 15.70 -2.43
N PHE A 11 -19.05 16.72 -1.83
CA PHE A 11 -17.60 16.84 -1.68
C PHE A 11 -17.06 15.57 -1.00
N LEU A 12 -17.54 15.20 0.19
CA LEU A 12 -17.11 13.98 0.91
C LEU A 12 -17.34 12.68 0.11
N ILE A 13 -18.39 12.59 -0.71
CA ILE A 13 -18.62 11.44 -1.61
C ILE A 13 -17.58 11.43 -2.74
N PHE A 14 -17.24 12.58 -3.33
CA PHE A 14 -16.17 12.69 -4.33
C PHE A 14 -14.77 12.52 -3.74
N PHE A 15 -14.54 12.88 -2.46
CA PHE A 15 -13.29 12.57 -1.75
C PHE A 15 -13.14 11.08 -1.45
N LYS A 16 -14.26 10.36 -1.26
CA LYS A 16 -14.23 8.90 -1.08
C LYS A 16 -13.86 8.16 -2.36
N THR A 17 -14.08 8.76 -3.52
CA THR A 17 -13.48 8.28 -4.78
C THR A 17 -12.12 8.93 -4.93
N PHE A 18 -11.14 8.45 -4.16
CA PHE A 18 -9.75 8.55 -4.57
C PHE A 18 -9.70 7.94 -5.98
N ALA A 19 -9.52 8.78 -7.01
CA ALA A 19 -9.39 8.28 -8.37
C ALA A 19 -8.03 7.58 -8.46
N LEU A 20 -8.03 6.31 -8.08
CA LEU A 20 -6.89 5.42 -8.14
C LEU A 20 -7.04 4.55 -9.38
N LYS A 21 -6.11 4.70 -10.31
CA LYS A 21 -5.96 3.81 -11.45
C LYS A 21 -4.71 2.98 -11.26
N SER A 22 -4.82 1.66 -11.45
CA SER A 22 -3.64 0.80 -11.38
C SER A 22 -3.56 -0.18 -12.55
N SER A 23 -2.34 -0.63 -12.82
CA SER A 23 -2.06 -1.74 -13.74
C SER A 23 -1.60 -2.95 -12.95
N VAL A 24 -2.24 -4.10 -13.17
CA VAL A 24 -1.85 -5.35 -12.53
C VAL A 24 -0.48 -5.78 -13.06
N ASN A 25 0.55 -5.64 -12.23
CA ASN A 25 1.94 -5.97 -12.53
C ASN A 25 2.68 -6.23 -11.21
N CYS A 26 3.22 -7.44 -11.06
CA CYS A 26 3.90 -7.92 -9.85
C CYS A 26 5.41 -8.12 -10.04
N ASP A 27 5.98 -7.80 -11.20
CA ASP A 27 7.31 -8.29 -11.61
C ASP A 27 8.47 -7.87 -10.67
N ASP A 28 8.26 -6.85 -9.84
CA ASP A 28 9.23 -6.34 -8.86
C ASP A 28 8.56 -5.95 -7.53
N ILE A 29 7.45 -6.61 -7.18
CA ILE A 29 6.86 -6.54 -5.84
C ILE A 29 6.90 -7.95 -5.29
N TYR A 30 7.57 -8.14 -4.17
CA TYR A 30 7.79 -9.45 -3.59
C TYR A 30 7.31 -9.52 -2.15
N PHE A 31 6.71 -10.67 -1.83
CA PHE A 31 6.26 -11.04 -0.51
C PHE A 31 6.60 -12.51 -0.29
N ASP A 32 7.40 -12.80 0.73
CA ASP A 32 7.62 -14.15 1.22
C ASP A 32 6.62 -14.46 2.33
N SER A 33 5.77 -15.46 2.15
CA SER A 33 4.81 -15.85 3.18
C SER A 33 5.44 -16.43 4.46
N ALA A 34 6.69 -16.90 4.40
CA ALA A 34 7.38 -17.46 5.55
C ALA A 34 8.04 -16.40 6.45
N GLU A 35 8.51 -15.30 5.86
CA GLU A 35 9.24 -14.23 6.56
C GLU A 35 8.51 -12.88 6.57
N GLY A 36 7.67 -12.65 5.57
CA GLY A 36 6.97 -11.39 5.34
C GLY A 36 5.77 -11.16 6.25
N ILE A 37 5.32 -12.15 7.02
CA ILE A 37 4.27 -11.97 8.02
C ILE A 37 4.68 -12.61 9.34
N LYS A 38 4.57 -11.85 10.42
CA LYS A 38 4.99 -12.31 11.75
C LYS A 38 4.02 -11.85 12.82
N PHE A 39 3.47 -12.80 13.57
CA PHE A 39 2.73 -12.47 14.78
C PHE A 39 3.72 -12.11 15.90
N LEU A 40 3.46 -11.00 16.56
CA LEU A 40 4.28 -10.41 17.61
C LEU A 40 3.56 -10.50 18.97
N ALA A 41 4.30 -10.21 20.04
CA ALA A 41 3.70 -10.05 21.35
C ALA A 41 2.66 -8.91 21.36
N ASN A 42 1.80 -8.88 22.38
CA ASN A 42 0.75 -7.86 22.54
C ASN A 42 -0.29 -7.82 21.41
N HIS A 43 -0.55 -8.96 20.76
CA HIS A 43 -1.53 -9.08 19.68
C HIS A 43 -1.25 -8.13 18.51
N GLN A 44 0.01 -8.09 18.11
CA GLN A 44 0.48 -7.34 16.96
C GLN A 44 0.84 -8.29 15.82
N VAL A 45 0.69 -7.83 14.60
CA VAL A 45 1.15 -8.54 13.40
C VAL A 45 1.99 -7.60 12.56
N GLU A 46 3.14 -8.08 12.13
CA GLU A 46 4.08 -7.38 11.29
C GLU A 46 3.96 -7.91 9.86
N LEU A 47 3.79 -7.00 8.89
CA LEU A 47 3.79 -7.29 7.46
C LEU A 47 5.00 -6.59 6.82
N THR A 48 5.84 -7.35 6.12
CA THR A 48 7.02 -6.88 5.40
C THR A 48 6.87 -7.17 3.91
N ILE A 49 7.07 -6.13 3.10
CA ILE A 49 6.88 -6.16 1.64
C ILE A 49 8.12 -5.57 0.99
N SER A 50 8.67 -6.26 -0.01
CA SER A 50 9.70 -5.71 -0.91
C SER A 50 9.02 -5.06 -2.11
N GLY A 51 9.23 -3.75 -2.29
CA GLY A 51 8.73 -3.01 -3.45
C GLY A 51 9.77 -2.86 -4.56
N PRO A 52 9.45 -2.13 -5.63
CA PRO A 52 10.36 -1.94 -6.75
C PRO A 52 11.46 -0.91 -6.42
N HIS A 53 12.60 -0.97 -7.11
CA HIS A 53 13.63 0.06 -7.03
C HIS A 53 13.21 1.36 -7.75
N LYS A 54 13.82 2.49 -7.36
CA LYS A 54 13.69 3.76 -8.08
C LYS A 54 14.07 3.58 -9.55
N VAL A 55 13.28 4.16 -10.46
CA VAL A 55 13.60 4.21 -11.89
C VAL A 55 13.68 5.65 -12.35
N GLU A 56 14.78 6.01 -13.01
CA GLU A 56 14.93 7.32 -13.66
C GLU A 56 14.70 7.16 -15.17
N SER A 57 14.03 8.16 -15.77
CA SER A 57 13.69 8.18 -17.20
C SER A 57 12.95 6.91 -17.69
N PRO A 58 11.84 6.48 -17.05
CA PRO A 58 11.10 5.28 -17.42
C PRO A 58 10.41 5.36 -18.80
N GLY A 59 10.36 6.53 -19.44
CA GLY A 59 9.79 6.73 -20.76
C GLY A 59 8.82 7.90 -20.83
N ASN A 60 7.75 7.74 -21.62
CA ASN A 60 7.02 8.86 -22.25
C ASN A 60 6.14 9.74 -21.35
N PHE A 61 5.96 9.44 -20.06
CA PHE A 61 5.03 10.21 -19.20
C PHE A 61 5.59 10.64 -17.85
N THR A 62 6.40 9.81 -17.20
CA THR A 62 7.04 10.14 -15.93
C THR A 62 8.54 10.24 -16.10
N CYS A 63 9.15 11.16 -15.38
CA CYS A 63 10.59 11.38 -15.36
C CYS A 63 11.27 10.47 -14.32
N CYS A 64 10.52 10.02 -13.32
CA CYS A 64 10.96 9.06 -12.31
C CYS A 64 9.80 8.19 -11.83
N LEU A 65 10.14 7.03 -11.29
CA LEU A 65 9.25 6.22 -10.48
C LEU A 65 9.90 6.03 -9.11
N GLN A 66 9.17 6.36 -8.05
CA GLN A 66 9.66 6.29 -6.68
C GLN A 66 9.71 4.83 -6.19
N GLN A 67 10.64 4.56 -5.29
CA GLN A 67 10.98 3.24 -4.76
C GLN A 67 9.97 2.74 -3.73
N GLY A 68 9.79 1.42 -3.68
CA GLY A 68 9.13 0.74 -2.58
C GLY A 68 7.61 0.71 -2.67
N PRO A 69 6.96 0.01 -1.73
CA PRO A 69 5.49 0.01 -1.61
C PRO A 69 5.01 1.41 -1.26
N MET A 70 3.97 1.89 -1.94
CA MET A 70 3.44 3.24 -1.75
C MET A 70 2.06 3.25 -1.11
N MET A 71 1.25 2.25 -1.43
CA MET A 71 -0.04 2.03 -0.78
C MET A 71 -0.28 0.56 -0.53
N VAL A 72 -1.06 0.26 0.51
CA VAL A 72 -1.58 -1.07 0.80
C VAL A 72 -3.09 -0.99 0.98
N GLY A 73 -3.81 -2.00 0.49
CA GLY A 73 -5.26 -2.13 0.66
C GLY A 73 -5.68 -3.58 0.83
N ASN A 74 -6.97 -3.80 1.10
CA ASN A 74 -7.58 -5.12 1.21
C ASN A 74 -6.89 -6.07 2.19
N TYR A 75 -6.18 -5.54 3.19
CA TYR A 75 -5.39 -6.35 4.11
C TYR A 75 -6.28 -7.05 5.12
N LYS A 76 -6.44 -8.37 4.96
CA LYS A 76 -7.34 -9.19 5.77
C LYS A 76 -6.84 -10.63 5.94
N PHE A 77 -7.38 -11.28 6.96
CA PHE A 77 -7.16 -12.68 7.28
C PHE A 77 -8.47 -13.47 7.10
N SER A 78 -8.36 -14.73 6.70
CA SER A 78 -9.50 -15.62 6.49
C SER A 78 -9.26 -17.03 7.03
N LYS A 79 -10.34 -17.77 7.29
CA LYS A 79 -10.30 -19.21 7.61
C LYS A 79 -11.44 -19.90 6.88
N GLY A 80 -11.13 -20.99 6.17
CA GLY A 80 -12.13 -21.72 5.37
C GLY A 80 -12.86 -20.84 4.35
N GLY A 81 -12.16 -19.88 3.75
CA GLY A 81 -12.74 -18.93 2.79
C GLY A 81 -13.60 -17.81 3.38
N THR A 82 -13.72 -17.74 4.71
CA THR A 82 -14.45 -16.67 5.40
C THR A 82 -13.48 -15.68 6.04
N THR A 83 -13.65 -14.38 5.81
CA THR A 83 -12.86 -13.33 6.48
C THR A 83 -13.08 -13.39 7.99
N ILE A 84 -12.00 -13.49 8.74
CA ILE A 84 -12.00 -13.51 10.21
C ILE A 84 -11.56 -12.17 10.81
N TYR A 85 -10.69 -11.44 10.13
CA TYR A 85 -10.18 -10.15 10.59
C TYR A 85 -9.80 -9.27 9.39
N THR A 86 -10.11 -7.98 9.46
CA THR A 86 -9.73 -6.99 8.45
C THR A 86 -8.87 -5.93 9.13
N VAL A 87 -7.63 -5.82 8.66
CA VAL A 87 -6.70 -4.77 9.09
C VAL A 87 -7.01 -3.49 8.32
N LEU A 88 -7.14 -3.60 6.99
CA LEU A 88 -7.50 -2.49 6.11
C LEU A 88 -8.64 -2.89 5.17
N SER A 89 -9.75 -2.15 5.22
CA SER A 89 -10.84 -2.25 4.26
C SER A 89 -10.54 -1.49 2.96
N ASP A 90 -9.83 -0.37 3.08
CA ASP A 90 -9.59 0.57 2.00
C ASP A 90 -8.09 0.70 1.70
N VAL A 91 -7.76 1.32 0.58
CA VAL A 91 -6.38 1.64 0.21
C VAL A 91 -5.87 2.78 1.07
N THR A 92 -4.66 2.63 1.59
CA THR A 92 -4.00 3.59 2.48
C THR A 92 -2.60 3.91 1.97
N TRP A 93 -2.18 5.15 2.15
CA TRP A 93 -0.81 5.57 1.88
C TRP A 93 0.12 5.03 2.95
N GLU A 94 1.23 4.43 2.51
CA GLU A 94 2.16 3.69 3.35
C GLU A 94 3.59 4.17 3.12
N ASN A 95 4.54 3.69 3.94
CA ASN A 95 5.97 3.94 3.71
C ASN A 95 6.33 5.44 3.59
N GLY A 96 5.61 6.29 4.35
CA GLY A 96 5.75 7.74 4.36
C GLY A 96 5.22 8.48 3.13
N TYR A 97 4.69 7.78 2.12
CA TYR A 97 4.08 8.40 0.96
C TYR A 97 2.76 9.09 1.31
N ASN A 98 2.39 10.07 0.49
CA ASN A 98 1.09 10.72 0.46
C ASN A 98 0.96 11.50 -0.85
N MET A 99 -0.23 12.04 -1.10
CA MET A 99 -0.51 12.83 -2.31
C MET A 99 0.48 13.99 -2.54
N GLY A 100 1.02 14.59 -1.47
CA GLY A 100 1.89 15.75 -1.54
C GLY A 100 3.37 15.44 -1.79
N ASN A 101 3.79 14.17 -1.70
CA ASN A 101 5.20 13.79 -1.90
C ASN A 101 5.42 12.75 -3.01
N ILE A 102 4.36 12.28 -3.66
CA ILE A 102 4.48 11.51 -4.90
C ILE A 102 4.76 12.43 -6.09
N LEU A 103 5.36 11.87 -7.14
CA LEU A 103 5.63 12.60 -8.38
C LEU A 103 4.33 13.16 -8.97
N ASP A 104 4.31 14.46 -9.27
CA ASP A 104 3.37 15.03 -10.23
C ASP A 104 3.99 14.95 -11.64
N ALA A 105 3.36 14.19 -12.54
CA ALA A 105 3.85 13.98 -13.90
C ALA A 105 3.95 15.29 -14.69
N ASN A 106 3.19 16.33 -14.34
CA ASN A 106 3.31 17.64 -14.97
C ASN A 106 4.67 18.31 -14.71
N ASN A 107 5.31 18.00 -13.58
CA ASN A 107 6.65 18.52 -13.28
C ASN A 107 7.69 18.00 -14.27
N CYS A 108 7.48 16.81 -14.83
CA CYS A 108 8.36 16.21 -15.83
C CYS A 108 8.30 16.93 -17.19
N LEU A 109 7.20 17.62 -17.49
CA LEU A 109 7.02 18.37 -18.74
C LEU A 109 7.65 19.77 -18.69
N SER A 110 7.92 20.28 -17.48
CA SER A 110 8.43 21.64 -17.28
C SER A 110 9.96 21.67 -17.37
N LYS A 111 10.50 22.39 -18.36
CA LYS A 111 11.93 22.78 -18.36
C LYS A 111 12.08 24.07 -17.57
N ILE A 112 12.43 23.97 -16.31
CA ILE A 112 12.76 25.16 -15.51
C ILE A 112 14.26 25.45 -15.71
N TRP A 113 14.60 26.64 -16.20
CA TRP A 113 16.00 27.05 -16.44
C TRP A 113 16.81 26.10 -17.34
N GLY A 114 16.13 25.41 -18.28
CA GLY A 114 16.78 24.47 -19.21
C GLY A 114 17.18 23.12 -18.61
N LYS A 115 16.83 22.85 -17.34
CA LYS A 115 17.05 21.55 -16.69
C LYS A 115 15.77 20.73 -16.67
N TYR A 116 15.94 19.41 -16.83
CA TYR A 116 14.89 18.44 -16.56
C TYR A 116 14.68 18.28 -15.05
N PHE A 117 13.50 17.80 -14.66
CA PHE A 117 13.17 17.50 -13.28
C PHE A 117 14.22 16.57 -12.66
N ASP A 118 14.76 16.95 -11.49
CA ASP A 118 15.76 16.16 -10.78
C ASP A 118 15.07 15.13 -9.88
N CYS A 119 15.17 13.87 -10.29
CA CYS A 119 14.56 12.73 -9.62
C CYS A 119 15.13 12.49 -8.21
N ASN A 120 16.23 13.16 -7.83
CA ASN A 120 16.79 13.06 -6.48
C ASN A 120 16.17 14.05 -5.49
N THR A 121 15.25 14.88 -5.94
CA THR A 121 14.60 15.90 -5.10
C THR A 121 13.26 15.46 -4.52
N ILE A 122 12.76 14.29 -4.91
CA ILE A 122 11.50 13.73 -4.42
C ILE A 122 11.73 12.72 -3.30
N TYR A 123 10.69 12.51 -2.51
CA TYR A 123 10.71 11.53 -1.42
C TYR A 123 10.89 10.11 -1.99
N GLU A 124 11.65 9.28 -1.29
CA GLU A 124 11.79 7.86 -1.61
C GLU A 124 11.47 7.07 -0.35
N GLY A 125 10.56 6.11 -0.49
CA GLY A 125 10.24 5.14 0.54
C GLY A 125 11.30 4.05 0.64
N GLN A 126 11.17 3.24 1.69
CA GLN A 126 12.00 2.06 1.87
C GLN A 126 11.66 1.01 0.82
N TYR A 127 12.70 0.38 0.26
CA TYR A 127 12.54 -0.77 -0.64
C TYR A 127 11.85 -1.93 0.10
N GLU A 128 12.37 -2.30 1.27
CA GLU A 128 11.71 -3.18 2.23
C GLU A 128 10.88 -2.33 3.19
N TYR A 129 9.57 -2.43 3.07
CA TYR A 129 8.63 -1.73 3.93
C TYR A 129 8.04 -2.69 4.95
N THR A 130 8.08 -2.29 6.21
CA THR A 130 7.47 -3.04 7.32
C THR A 130 6.40 -2.18 7.99
N ARG A 131 5.23 -2.79 8.24
CA ARG A 131 4.15 -2.21 9.04
C ARG A 131 3.76 -3.15 10.18
N VAL A 132 3.32 -2.58 11.29
CA VAL A 132 2.84 -3.32 12.45
C VAL A 132 1.43 -2.88 12.78
N ASP A 133 0.52 -3.83 12.85
CA ASP A 133 -0.89 -3.59 13.14
C ASP A 133 -1.33 -4.38 14.37
N ASN A 134 -2.24 -3.82 15.15
CA ASN A 134 -2.89 -4.55 16.24
C ASN A 134 -4.00 -5.43 15.66
N TYR A 135 -4.24 -6.60 16.25
CA TYR A 135 -5.35 -7.47 15.88
C TYR A 135 -6.10 -7.99 17.12
N ASP A 136 -7.34 -8.43 16.91
CA ASP A 136 -8.14 -9.08 17.96
C ASP A 136 -7.88 -10.60 17.92
N PRO A 137 -7.13 -11.18 18.89
CA PRO A 137 -6.78 -12.59 18.87
C PRO A 137 -7.98 -13.52 19.05
N THR A 138 -9.12 -13.01 19.56
CA THR A 138 -10.34 -13.82 19.73
C THR A 138 -11.01 -14.16 18.41
N LYS A 139 -10.63 -13.49 17.32
CA LYS A 139 -11.07 -13.78 15.95
C LYS A 139 -10.25 -14.86 15.26
N PHE A 140 -9.09 -15.20 15.81
CA PHE A 140 -8.13 -16.12 15.21
C PHE A 140 -8.31 -17.54 15.76
N PRO A 141 -7.89 -18.55 14.99
CA PRO A 141 -7.99 -19.95 15.41
C PRO A 141 -6.98 -20.29 16.52
N SER A 142 -6.91 -21.58 16.87
CA SER A 142 -5.86 -22.02 17.80
C SER A 142 -4.48 -21.87 17.15
N PRO A 143 -3.42 -21.60 17.93
CA PRO A 143 -2.06 -21.57 17.41
C PRO A 143 -1.69 -22.87 16.65
N GLY A 144 -0.91 -22.74 15.58
CA GLY A 144 -0.54 -23.84 14.68
C GLY A 144 -1.56 -24.17 13.59
N GLU A 145 -2.73 -23.51 13.57
CA GLU A 145 -3.69 -23.66 12.50
C GLU A 145 -3.38 -22.75 11.30
N ALA A 146 -3.64 -23.24 10.08
CA ALA A 146 -3.47 -22.45 8.87
C ALA A 146 -4.62 -21.44 8.68
N ILE A 147 -4.27 -20.22 8.27
CA ILE A 147 -5.20 -19.15 7.90
C ILE A 147 -4.82 -18.59 6.53
N GLY A 148 -5.77 -17.96 5.84
CA GLY A 148 -5.51 -17.20 4.63
C GLY A 148 -5.11 -15.76 4.95
N LEU A 149 -4.21 -15.21 4.16
CA LEU A 149 -3.79 -13.81 4.14
C LEU A 149 -4.07 -13.24 2.76
N GLU A 150 -4.72 -12.08 2.71
CA GLU A 150 -4.93 -11.32 1.48
C GLU A 150 -4.57 -9.85 1.70
N PHE A 151 -3.86 -9.24 0.75
CA PHE A 151 -3.60 -7.80 0.69
C PHE A 151 -3.20 -7.38 -0.73
N THR A 152 -3.43 -6.11 -1.05
CA THR A 152 -3.02 -5.49 -2.31
C THR A 152 -1.93 -4.47 -2.06
N VAL A 153 -0.87 -4.49 -2.86
CA VAL A 153 0.21 -3.51 -2.84
C VAL A 153 0.18 -2.67 -4.10
N TYR A 154 0.38 -1.37 -3.97
CA TYR A 154 0.54 -0.45 -5.08
C TYR A 154 1.91 0.23 -5.00
N ALA A 155 2.58 0.34 -6.14
CA ALA A 155 3.88 0.99 -6.26
C ALA A 155 4.00 1.75 -7.58
N HIS A 156 5.06 2.55 -7.69
CA HIS A 156 5.29 3.43 -8.85
C HIS A 156 4.05 4.28 -9.17
N CYS A 157 3.51 4.89 -8.12
CA CYS A 157 2.36 5.77 -8.18
C CYS A 157 2.80 7.21 -8.44
N PHE A 158 2.04 7.92 -9.26
CA PHE A 158 2.26 9.32 -9.59
C PHE A 158 0.90 10.00 -9.83
N ASN A 159 0.90 11.32 -9.81
CA ASN A 159 -0.28 12.12 -10.08
C ASN A 159 -0.27 12.62 -11.53
N GLN A 160 -1.40 12.43 -12.19
CA GLN A 160 -1.72 13.02 -13.49
C GLN A 160 -3.24 13.20 -13.58
N CYS A 161 -3.77 14.29 -13.02
CA CYS A 161 -5.21 14.55 -12.79
C CYS A 161 -5.88 13.57 -11.79
N GLU A 162 -5.42 12.34 -11.73
CA GLU A 162 -5.75 11.28 -10.77
C GLU A 162 -4.47 10.58 -10.30
N THR A 163 -4.54 9.72 -9.28
CA THR A 163 -3.39 8.91 -8.86
C THR A 163 -3.33 7.66 -9.72
N ILE A 164 -2.21 7.47 -10.42
CA ILE A 164 -1.96 6.35 -11.30
C ILE A 164 -0.80 5.54 -10.75
N CYS A 165 -1.00 4.25 -10.48
CA CYS A 165 0.04 3.30 -10.09
C CYS A 165 0.35 2.35 -11.24
N LEU A 166 1.62 2.32 -11.67
CA LEU A 166 2.03 1.43 -12.76
C LEU A 166 2.13 -0.04 -12.32
N LYS A 167 2.22 -0.28 -11.01
CA LYS A 167 2.25 -1.62 -10.44
C LYS A 167 1.20 -1.75 -9.34
N SER A 168 0.33 -2.74 -9.48
CA SER A 168 -0.47 -3.29 -8.38
C SER A 168 -0.38 -4.81 -8.35
N CYS A 169 -0.22 -5.37 -7.16
CA CYS A 169 -0.14 -6.81 -6.95
C CYS A 169 -1.05 -7.25 -5.80
N ASP A 170 -1.88 -8.25 -6.06
CA ASP A 170 -2.72 -8.90 -5.06
C ASP A 170 -2.01 -10.16 -4.56
N PHE A 171 -1.75 -10.22 -3.26
CA PHE A 171 -1.20 -11.39 -2.61
C PHE A 171 -2.32 -12.15 -1.92
N VAL A 172 -2.46 -13.44 -2.24
CA VAL A 172 -3.38 -14.37 -1.58
C VAL A 172 -2.61 -15.62 -1.25
N THR A 173 -2.42 -15.92 0.03
CA THR A 173 -1.62 -17.08 0.46
C THR A 173 -2.13 -17.69 1.77
N GLY A 174 -1.70 -18.92 2.05
CA GLY A 174 -1.89 -19.57 3.34
C GLY A 174 -0.68 -19.34 4.24
N ILE A 175 -0.92 -19.03 5.51
CA ILE A 175 0.10 -18.79 6.53
C ILE A 175 -0.26 -19.57 7.80
N SER A 176 0.74 -19.87 8.62
CA SER A 176 0.49 -20.45 9.95
C SER A 176 0.16 -19.36 10.96
N TYR A 177 -0.88 -19.57 11.77
CA TYR A 177 -1.18 -18.69 12.89
C TYR A 177 -0.38 -19.12 14.13
N ASP A 178 0.78 -18.50 14.34
CA ASP A 178 1.69 -18.83 15.45
C ASP A 178 2.04 -17.58 16.28
N PRO A 179 1.09 -17.04 17.07
CA PRO A 179 1.38 -15.91 17.94
C PRO A 179 2.33 -16.31 19.08
N PRO A 180 3.22 -15.41 19.53
CA PRO A 180 4.02 -15.63 20.73
C PRO A 180 3.12 -15.88 21.95
N PRO A 181 3.56 -16.72 22.91
CA PRO A 181 2.81 -16.93 24.13
C PRO A 181 2.64 -15.60 24.90
N PRO A 182 1.51 -15.42 25.62
CA PRO A 182 1.28 -14.20 26.39
C PRO A 182 2.39 -13.99 27.43
N PRO A 183 2.74 -12.74 27.76
CA PRO A 183 3.69 -12.43 28.82
C PRO A 183 3.24 -13.09 30.14
N LYS A 184 4.19 -13.69 30.87
CA LYS A 184 3.96 -14.28 32.19
C LYS A 184 3.81 -13.22 33.27
#